data_AF-A0AAU9JZK1-F1
#
_entry.id   AF-A0AAU9JZK1-F1
#
_cell.length_a   1.000
_cell.length_b   1.000
_cell.length_c   1.000
_cell.angle_alpha   90.00
_cell.angle_beta   90.00
_cell.angle_gamma   90.00
#
_symmetry.space_group_name_H-M   'P 1'
#
loop_
_entity.id
_entity.type
_entity.pdbx_description
1 polymer ?
#
loop_
_entity_poly.entity_id
_entity_poly.type
_entity_poly.pdbx_seq_one_letter_code
_entity_poly.pdbx_strand_id
1 'polypeptide(L)'
;MRSTTGSFRPGMEETASPQSRMAQTQGSIVSLSGGQTASGSASLKGKLLSLEEMIRQITEEMNFHKKEVQILRSEKDTLENVLNMKVNDVRKSLMNEISRVEEEMKRHFSHQKAENSRLQQQITQLKGEKTALEQQLIALQRRISELENQVGNEP
;
A
#
# COMPACT_ATOMS: atom_id res chain seq x y z
N MET A 1 -34.98 -12.60 -4.04
CA MET A 1 -34.17 -11.70 -4.87
C MET A 1 -32.71 -11.87 -4.49
N ARG A 2 -31.90 -12.45 -5.38
CA ARG A 2 -30.44 -12.56 -5.23
C ARG A 2 -29.81 -11.24 -5.66
N SER A 3 -28.79 -10.78 -4.93
CA SER A 3 -27.82 -9.82 -5.46
C SER A 3 -26.43 -10.21 -5.00
N THR A 4 -25.73 -10.81 -5.95
CA THR A 4 -24.32 -11.12 -6.02
C THR A 4 -23.55 -9.90 -6.50
N THR A 5 -22.62 -9.35 -5.71
CA THR A 5 -21.46 -8.53 -6.14
C THR A 5 -20.52 -8.49 -4.92
N GLY A 6 -19.19 -8.54 -4.98
CA GLY A 6 -18.22 -8.74 -6.04
C GLY A 6 -16.88 -8.96 -5.32
N SER A 7 -16.22 -10.06 -5.59
CA SER A 7 -14.93 -10.44 -5.03
C SER A 7 -13.79 -9.65 -5.69
N PHE A 8 -13.13 -8.76 -4.95
CA PHE A 8 -11.87 -8.15 -5.37
C PHE A 8 -10.70 -8.92 -4.75
N ARG A 9 -10.01 -9.72 -5.57
CA ARG A 9 -8.67 -10.27 -5.28
C ARG A 9 -7.65 -9.32 -5.95
N PRO A 10 -6.72 -8.71 -5.20
CA PRO A 10 -5.55 -8.09 -5.82
C PRO A 10 -4.56 -9.21 -6.18
N GLY A 11 -4.16 -9.27 -7.45
CA GLY A 11 -3.10 -10.15 -7.92
C GLY A 11 -1.80 -9.83 -7.20
N MET A 12 -1.24 -10.84 -6.54
CA MET A 12 0.17 -10.82 -6.14
C MET A 12 0.99 -11.05 -7.41
N GLU A 13 1.63 -9.99 -7.90
CA GLU A 13 2.70 -10.09 -8.88
C GLU A 13 3.83 -10.94 -8.31
N GLU A 14 4.12 -12.01 -9.02
CA GLU A 14 5.19 -12.95 -8.81
C GLU A 14 6.54 -12.24 -9.00
N THR A 15 7.15 -11.78 -7.90
CA THR A 15 8.53 -11.29 -7.91
C THR A 15 9.45 -12.50 -8.05
N ALA A 16 9.86 -12.80 -9.28
CA ALA A 16 10.86 -13.80 -9.59
C ALA A 16 12.19 -13.42 -8.91
N SER A 17 12.56 -14.15 -7.86
CA SER A 17 13.88 -14.11 -7.25
C SER A 17 14.95 -14.58 -8.26
N PRO A 18 16.14 -13.96 -8.32
CA PRO A 18 17.25 -14.51 -9.09
C PRO A 18 17.69 -15.83 -8.45
N GLN A 19 17.40 -16.92 -9.13
CA GLN A 19 17.81 -18.26 -8.72
C GLN A 19 19.32 -18.37 -8.94
N SER A 20 20.10 -18.29 -7.85
CA SER A 20 21.53 -18.59 -7.85
C SER A 20 21.76 -20.01 -8.38
N ARG A 21 22.18 -20.12 -9.63
CA ARG A 21 22.75 -21.34 -10.22
C ARG A 21 24.13 -21.57 -9.59
N MET A 22 24.17 -22.23 -8.44
CA MET A 22 25.38 -22.95 -8.04
C MET A 22 25.56 -24.12 -9.00
N ALA A 23 26.51 -23.99 -9.91
CA ALA A 23 26.97 -25.08 -10.75
C ALA A 23 27.51 -26.19 -9.85
N GLN A 24 26.90 -27.37 -9.97
CA GLN A 24 27.47 -28.62 -9.46
C GLN A 24 28.83 -28.82 -10.13
N THR A 25 29.90 -28.60 -9.39
CA THR A 25 31.22 -29.18 -9.71
C THR A 25 31.12 -30.68 -9.42
N GLN A 26 30.53 -31.43 -10.35
CA GLN A 26 30.69 -32.88 -10.40
C GLN A 26 32.17 -33.16 -10.69
N GLY A 27 32.86 -33.68 -9.68
CA GLY A 27 34.20 -34.20 -9.80
C GLY A 27 34.25 -35.24 -10.92
N SER A 28 34.97 -34.90 -11.97
CA SER A 28 35.33 -35.84 -13.04
C SER A 28 36.31 -36.85 -12.46
N ILE A 29 35.80 -38.03 -12.10
CA ILE A 29 36.60 -39.21 -11.77
C ILE A 29 37.33 -39.62 -13.06
N VAL A 30 38.63 -39.35 -13.12
CA VAL A 30 39.52 -39.90 -14.15
C VAL A 30 39.68 -41.39 -13.87
N SER A 31 39.10 -42.23 -14.72
CA SER A 31 39.41 -43.66 -14.74
C SER A 31 40.81 -43.84 -15.34
N LEU A 32 41.77 -44.22 -14.49
CA LEU A 32 43.13 -44.54 -14.91
C LEU A 32 43.28 -46.06 -14.93
N SER A 33 43.05 -46.64 -16.11
CA SER A 33 43.27 -48.05 -16.40
C SER A 33 43.96 -48.17 -17.76
N GLY A 34 45.30 -48.13 -17.76
CA GLY A 34 46.09 -48.47 -18.94
C GLY A 34 47.47 -47.82 -18.99
N GLY A 35 48.49 -48.56 -18.55
CA GLY A 35 49.84 -48.55 -19.16
C GLY A 35 50.73 -47.32 -19.01
N GLN A 36 51.85 -47.52 -18.28
CA GLN A 36 53.16 -46.86 -18.48
C GLN A 36 53.21 -45.33 -18.40
N THR A 37 53.68 -44.82 -17.25
CA THR A 37 54.92 -44.01 -17.10
C THR A 37 54.98 -43.45 -15.68
N ALA A 38 55.58 -44.21 -14.77
CA ALA A 38 55.99 -43.69 -13.47
C ALA A 38 57.23 -42.81 -13.65
N SER A 39 57.05 -41.48 -13.78
CA SER A 39 58.07 -40.49 -13.33
C SER A 39 57.64 -39.01 -13.34
N GLY A 40 56.34 -38.68 -13.51
CA GLY A 40 55.90 -37.28 -13.63
C GLY A 40 55.46 -36.61 -12.33
N SER A 41 54.48 -37.21 -11.63
CA SER A 41 53.73 -36.51 -10.56
C SER A 41 54.22 -36.76 -9.13
N ALA A 42 54.99 -37.83 -8.88
CA ALA A 42 55.56 -38.13 -7.56
C ALA A 42 56.92 -37.44 -7.32
N SER A 43 57.50 -36.81 -8.34
CA SER A 43 58.76 -36.07 -8.22
C SER A 43 58.51 -34.71 -7.55
N LEU A 44 59.50 -34.21 -6.80
CA LEU A 44 59.49 -32.84 -6.25
C LEU A 44 59.18 -31.79 -7.34
N LYS A 45 59.64 -32.03 -8.57
CA LYS A 45 59.39 -31.16 -9.73
C LYS A 45 57.91 -31.16 -10.15
N GLY A 46 57.24 -32.31 -10.15
CA GLY A 46 55.81 -32.41 -10.45
C GLY A 46 54.94 -31.73 -9.39
N LYS A 47 55.30 -31.89 -8.11
CA LYS A 47 54.63 -31.17 -7.00
C LYS A 47 54.84 -29.66 -7.08
N LEU A 48 56.04 -29.21 -7.43
CA LEU A 48 56.34 -27.78 -7.63
C LEU A 48 55.47 -27.18 -8.74
N LEU A 49 55.42 -27.82 -9.91
CA LEU A 49 54.58 -27.38 -11.03
C LEU A 49 53.08 -27.33 -10.65
N SER A 50 52.60 -28.33 -9.91
CA SER A 50 51.22 -28.33 -9.42
C SER A 50 50.93 -27.19 -8.44
N LEU A 51 51.88 -26.84 -7.58
CA LEU A 51 51.76 -25.72 -6.66
C LEU A 51 51.79 -24.37 -7.40
N GLU A 52 52.65 -24.23 -8.41
CA GLU A 52 52.71 -23.03 -9.25
C GLU A 52 51.40 -22.79 -10.00
N GLU A 53 50.79 -23.85 -10.54
CA GLU A 53 49.49 -23.77 -11.20
C GLU A 53 48.37 -23.40 -10.22
N MET A 54 48.37 -24.01 -9.02
CA MET A 54 47.41 -23.67 -7.97
C MET A 54 47.55 -22.22 -7.51
N ILE A 55 48.77 -21.70 -7.36
CA ILE A 55 49.03 -20.30 -7.03
C ILE A 55 48.47 -19.37 -8.10
N ARG A 56 48.65 -19.71 -9.40
CA ARG A 56 48.07 -18.94 -10.50
C ARG A 56 46.55 -18.89 -10.42
N GLN A 57 45.91 -20.05 -10.26
CA GLN A 57 44.45 -20.13 -10.16
C GLN A 57 43.91 -19.32 -8.97
N ILE A 58 44.51 -19.47 -7.79
CA ILE A 58 44.13 -18.70 -6.60
C ILE A 58 44.33 -17.19 -6.83
N THR A 59 45.38 -16.79 -7.55
CA THR A 59 45.62 -15.38 -7.88
C THR A 59 44.54 -14.82 -8.80
N GLU A 60 44.09 -15.60 -9.78
CA GLU A 60 43.00 -15.22 -10.68
C GLU A 60 41.66 -15.12 -9.93
N GLU A 61 41.32 -16.12 -9.11
CA GLU A 61 40.13 -16.12 -8.26
C GLU A 61 40.12 -14.94 -7.28
N MET A 62 41.25 -14.65 -6.64
CA MET A 62 41.39 -13.51 -5.73
C MET A 62 41.12 -12.19 -6.44
N ASN A 63 41.64 -12.02 -7.67
CA ASN A 63 41.38 -10.81 -8.46
C ASN A 63 39.93 -10.71 -8.91
N PHE A 64 39.29 -11.83 -9.22
CA PHE A 64 37.87 -11.89 -9.54
C PHE A 64 37.02 -11.46 -8.34
N HIS A 65 37.23 -12.07 -7.17
CA HIS A 65 36.48 -11.73 -5.95
C HIS A 65 36.72 -10.29 -5.51
N LYS A 66 37.92 -9.73 -5.73
CA LYS A 66 38.19 -8.31 -5.45
C LYS A 66 37.28 -7.38 -6.28
N LYS A 67 37.06 -7.71 -7.56
CA LYS A 67 36.15 -6.95 -8.43
C LYS A 67 34.70 -7.14 -8.02
N GLU A 68 34.31 -8.37 -7.70
CA GLU A 68 32.96 -8.70 -7.25
C GLU A 68 32.59 -7.93 -5.97
N VAL A 69 33.48 -7.90 -4.97
CA VAL A 69 33.30 -7.12 -3.75
C VAL A 69 33.14 -5.63 -4.04
N GLN A 70 33.88 -5.09 -5.01
CA GLN A 70 33.76 -3.68 -5.40
C GLN A 70 32.40 -3.38 -6.03
N ILE A 71 31.90 -4.27 -6.90
CA ILE A 71 30.58 -4.15 -7.51
C ILE A 71 29.50 -4.20 -6.42
N LEU A 72 29.55 -5.21 -5.55
CA LEU A 72 28.59 -5.37 -4.46
C LEU A 72 28.54 -4.15 -3.53
N ARG A 73 29.68 -3.50 -3.27
CA ARG A 73 29.72 -2.24 -2.52
C ARG A 73 28.98 -1.12 -3.25
N SER A 74 29.21 -0.97 -4.55
CA SER A 74 28.51 0.06 -5.35
C SER A 74 27.01 -0.18 -5.47
N GLU A 75 26.60 -1.44 -5.57
CA GLU A 75 25.18 -1.83 -5.58
C GLU A 75 24.52 -1.56 -4.23
N LYS A 76 25.19 -1.91 -3.13
CA LYS A 76 24.76 -1.59 -1.77
C LYS A 76 24.50 -0.09 -1.62
N ASP A 77 25.45 0.75 -2.00
CA ASP A 77 25.33 2.21 -1.87
C ASP A 77 24.17 2.75 -2.73
N THR A 78 23.99 2.19 -3.93
CA THR A 78 22.86 2.56 -4.80
C THR A 78 21.52 2.17 -4.19
N LEU A 79 21.41 0.95 -3.64
CA LEU A 79 20.21 0.48 -2.97
C LEU A 79 19.86 1.29 -1.72
N GLU A 80 20.87 1.65 -0.92
CA GLU A 80 20.67 2.51 0.26
C GLU A 80 20.14 3.89 -0.14
N ASN A 81 20.65 4.47 -1.23
CA ASN A 81 20.15 5.75 -1.76
C ASN A 81 18.70 5.64 -2.23
N VAL A 82 18.38 4.62 -3.03
CA VAL A 82 17.00 4.39 -3.53
C VAL A 82 16.03 4.14 -2.38
N LEU A 83 16.43 3.36 -1.37
CA LEU A 83 15.63 3.10 -0.19
C LEU A 83 15.33 4.40 0.58
N ASN A 84 16.37 5.21 0.84
CA ASN A 84 16.20 6.49 1.51
C ASN A 84 15.28 7.45 0.74
N MET A 85 15.43 7.52 -0.58
CA MET A 85 14.53 8.31 -1.43
C MET A 85 13.08 7.83 -1.31
N LYS A 86 12.82 6.53 -1.49
CA LYS A 86 11.46 5.98 -1.40
C LYS A 86 10.84 6.17 -0.03
N VAL A 87 11.61 5.99 1.04
CA VAL A 87 11.13 6.23 2.41
C VAL A 87 10.73 7.69 2.60
N ASN A 88 11.53 8.63 2.10
CA ASN A 88 11.23 10.05 2.21
C ASN A 88 10.02 10.46 1.36
N ASP A 89 9.91 9.96 0.14
CA ASP A 89 8.79 10.25 -0.76
C ASP A 89 7.47 9.72 -0.19
N VAL A 90 7.45 8.47 0.28
CA VAL A 90 6.27 7.87 0.92
C VAL A 90 5.90 8.64 2.18
N ARG A 91 6.88 8.96 3.04
CA ARG A 91 6.63 9.75 4.25
C ARG A 91 6.00 11.11 3.90
N LYS A 92 6.56 11.83 2.93
CA LYS A 92 6.05 13.13 2.51
C LYS A 92 4.64 13.03 1.92
N SER A 93 4.39 12.03 1.07
CA SER A 93 3.07 11.79 0.49
C SER A 93 2.03 11.52 1.57
N LEU A 94 2.33 10.67 2.55
CA LEU A 94 1.41 10.36 3.65
C LEU A 94 1.15 11.58 4.54
N MET A 95 2.17 12.37 4.88
CA MET A 95 1.97 13.59 5.68
C MET A 95 1.09 14.62 4.97
N ASN A 96 1.25 14.77 3.66
CA ASN A 96 0.40 15.65 2.85
C ASN A 96 -1.05 15.16 2.82
N GLU A 97 -1.25 13.84 2.66
CA GLU A 97 -2.58 13.24 2.64
C GLU A 97 -3.30 13.40 3.98
N ILE A 98 -2.60 13.15 5.10
CA ILE A 98 -3.14 13.39 6.45
C ILE A 98 -3.58 14.85 6.60
N SER A 99 -2.70 15.79 6.24
CA SER A 99 -3.02 17.23 6.35
C SER A 99 -4.25 17.60 5.52
N ARG A 100 -4.36 17.06 4.28
CA ARG A 100 -5.51 17.31 3.40
C ARG A 100 -6.81 16.78 4.00
N VAL A 101 -6.79 15.53 4.46
CA VAL A 101 -7.96 14.85 5.05
C VAL A 101 -8.41 15.55 6.34
N GLU A 102 -7.48 15.96 7.19
CA GLU A 102 -7.79 16.69 8.43
C GLU A 102 -8.49 18.02 8.14
N GLU A 103 -8.01 18.79 7.16
CA GLU A 103 -8.65 20.04 6.77
C GLU A 103 -10.04 19.83 6.16
N GLU A 104 -10.20 18.84 5.28
CA GLU A 104 -11.48 18.47 4.69
C GLU A 104 -12.48 18.07 5.78
N MET A 105 -12.06 17.22 6.71
CA MET A 105 -12.88 16.81 7.85
C MET A 105 -13.33 18.01 8.69
N LYS A 106 -12.42 18.94 8.98
CA LYS A 106 -12.74 20.17 9.72
C LYS A 106 -13.73 21.06 8.97
N ARG A 107 -13.55 21.24 7.66
CA ARG A 107 -14.47 21.99 6.79
C ARG A 107 -15.86 21.35 6.78
N HIS A 108 -15.94 20.03 6.55
CA HIS A 108 -17.20 19.29 6.53
C HIS A 108 -17.91 19.35 7.88
N PHE A 109 -17.21 19.19 8.98
CA PHE A 109 -17.80 19.27 10.32
C PHE A 109 -18.40 20.66 10.60
N SER A 110 -17.66 21.72 10.25
CA SER A 110 -18.17 23.09 10.40
C SER A 110 -19.42 23.34 9.54
N HIS A 111 -19.40 22.86 8.30
CA HIS A 111 -20.54 22.99 7.40
C HIS A 111 -21.77 22.23 7.92
N GLN A 112 -21.57 20.97 8.34
CA GLN A 112 -22.63 20.14 8.90
C GLN A 112 -23.23 20.77 10.17
N LYS A 113 -22.39 21.34 11.05
CA LYS A 113 -22.85 22.04 12.26
C LYS A 113 -23.72 23.26 11.91
N ALA A 114 -23.29 24.07 10.95
CA ALA A 114 -24.05 25.23 10.50
C ALA A 114 -25.39 24.83 9.87
N GLU A 115 -25.39 23.82 9.00
CA GLU A 115 -26.59 23.33 8.34
C GLU A 115 -27.57 22.71 9.33
N ASN A 116 -27.09 21.94 10.31
CA ASN A 116 -27.94 21.38 11.36
C ASN A 116 -28.63 22.49 12.18
N SER A 117 -27.90 23.56 12.54
CA SER A 117 -28.49 24.73 13.19
C SER A 117 -29.55 25.41 12.31
N ARG A 118 -29.28 25.55 11.00
CA ARG A 118 -30.21 26.17 10.05
C ARG A 118 -31.49 25.36 9.90
N LEU A 119 -31.38 24.02 9.85
CA LEU A 119 -32.52 23.11 9.78
C LEU A 119 -33.32 23.13 11.08
N GLN A 120 -32.67 23.15 12.24
CA GLN A 120 -33.35 23.27 13.54
C GLN A 120 -34.14 24.58 13.68
N GLN A 121 -33.60 25.70 13.19
CA GLN A 121 -34.31 26.97 13.15
C GLN A 121 -35.56 26.89 12.26
N GLN A 122 -35.45 26.33 11.06
CA GLN A 122 -36.59 26.12 10.16
C GLN A 122 -37.66 25.22 10.77
N ILE A 123 -37.27 24.11 11.42
CA ILE A 123 -38.20 23.21 12.11
C ILE A 123 -38.96 23.97 13.21
N THR A 124 -38.26 24.81 13.97
CA THR A 124 -38.87 25.62 15.03
C THR A 124 -39.87 26.63 14.47
N GLN A 125 -39.51 27.31 13.37
CA GLN A 125 -40.40 28.24 12.69
C GLN A 125 -41.66 27.55 12.17
N LEU A 126 -41.51 26.43 11.44
CA LEU A 126 -42.62 25.67 10.89
C LEU A 126 -43.57 25.15 11.97
N LYS A 127 -43.05 24.77 13.14
CA LYS A 127 -43.87 24.40 14.29
C LYS A 127 -44.71 25.59 14.80
N GLY A 128 -44.12 26.78 14.88
CA GLY A 128 -44.84 28.00 15.26
C GLY A 128 -45.95 28.35 14.26
N GLU A 129 -45.64 28.31 12.96
CA GLU A 129 -46.61 28.54 11.89
C GLU A 129 -47.75 27.52 11.93
N LYS A 130 -47.43 26.23 12.14
CA LYS A 130 -48.44 25.18 12.29
C LYS A 130 -49.41 25.48 13.43
N THR A 131 -48.90 25.83 14.61
CA THR A 131 -49.75 26.15 15.77
C THR A 131 -50.60 27.40 15.51
N ALA A 132 -50.07 28.42 14.85
CA ALA A 132 -50.85 29.61 14.49
C ALA A 132 -52.01 29.27 13.53
N LEU A 133 -51.76 28.42 12.53
CA LEU A 133 -52.79 27.95 11.60
C LEU A 133 -53.85 27.09 12.31
N GLU A 134 -53.45 26.21 13.24
CA GLU A 134 -54.39 25.42 14.05
C GLU A 134 -55.30 26.32 14.90
N GLN A 135 -54.76 27.40 15.50
CA GLN A 135 -55.58 28.37 16.24
C GLN A 135 -56.56 29.13 15.34
N GLN A 136 -56.11 29.56 14.16
CA GLN A 136 -56.99 30.21 13.19
C GLN A 136 -58.11 29.29 12.71
N LEU A 137 -57.81 28.01 12.48
CA LEU A 137 -58.80 27.00 12.11
C LEU A 137 -59.89 26.85 13.18
N ILE A 138 -59.49 26.74 14.46
CA ILE A 138 -60.44 26.65 15.58
C ILE A 138 -61.31 27.90 15.68
N ALA A 139 -60.73 29.09 15.51
CA ALA A 139 -61.47 30.34 15.56
C ALA A 139 -62.52 30.43 14.43
N LEU A 140 -62.14 30.03 13.20
CA LEU A 140 -63.06 29.97 12.06
C LEU A 140 -64.18 28.95 12.28
N GLN A 141 -63.86 27.76 12.80
CA GLN A 141 -64.87 26.74 13.13
C GLN A 141 -65.90 27.26 14.13
N ARG A 142 -65.48 27.95 15.20
CA ARG A 142 -66.39 28.57 16.17
C ARG A 142 -67.30 29.60 15.50
N ARG A 143 -66.74 30.47 14.66
CA ARG A 143 -67.52 31.48 13.94
C ARG A 143 -68.52 30.86 12.98
N ILE A 144 -68.17 29.77 12.31
CA ILE A 144 -69.11 29.01 11.47
C ILE A 144 -70.26 28.49 12.32
N SER A 145 -69.98 27.82 13.43
CA SER A 145 -71.04 27.31 14.33
C SER A 145 -71.94 28.40 14.92
N GLU A 146 -71.38 29.58 15.23
CA GLU A 146 -72.16 30.73 15.67
C GLU A 146 -73.10 31.24 14.56
N LEU A 147 -72.61 31.33 13.32
CA LEU A 147 -73.43 31.73 12.17
C LEU A 147 -74.50 30.68 11.84
N GLU A 148 -74.17 29.39 11.89
CA GLU A 148 -75.12 28.30 11.70
C GLU A 148 -76.27 28.37 12.72
N ASN A 149 -75.97 28.68 13.99
CA ASN A 149 -76.98 28.88 15.03
C ASN A 149 -77.85 30.13 14.82
N GLN A 150 -77.28 31.21 14.27
CA GLN A 150 -78.03 32.44 13.97
C GLN A 150 -79.00 32.23 12.81
N VAL A 151 -78.55 31.56 11.73
CA VAL A 151 -79.40 31.24 10.57
C VAL A 151 -80.50 30.25 10.94
N GLY A 152 -80.22 29.26 11.81
CA GLY A 152 -81.23 28.30 12.27
C GLY A 152 -82.31 28.87 13.21
N ASN A 153 -82.12 30.08 13.73
CA ASN A 153 -83.04 30.76 14.65
C ASN A 153 -83.77 31.96 14.01
N GLU A 154 -83.59 32.21 12.71
CA GLU A 154 -84.41 33.17 11.96
C GLU A 154 -85.75 32.48 11.61
N PRO A 155 -86.92 33.03 12.03
CA PRO A 155 -88.24 32.39 11.90
C PRO A 155 -88.76 32.28 10.46
#